data_AF-A0A3M0T3E1-F1
#
_entry.id   AF-A0A3M0T3E1-F1
#
_cell.length_a   1.000
_cell.length_b   1.000
_cell.length_c   1.000
_cell.angle_alpha   90.00
_cell.angle_beta   90.00
_cell.angle_gamma   90.00
#
_symmetry.space_group_name_H-M   'P 1'
#
loop_
_entity.id
_entity.type
_entity.pdbx_description
1 polymer ?
#
loop_
_entity_poly.entity_id
_entity_poly.type
_entity_poly.pdbx_seq_one_letter_code
_entity_poly.pdbx_strand_id
1 'polypeptide(L)'
;MVLDKKDKWKEHEKKVNEESEELVEAIKEGNTTHIAEEALDNIQVSIGVLDKLYHEGMNIEEAIFTHNRKLVNRGWKHKAVVKVQVNKGN
;
A
#
# COMPACT_ATOMS: atom_id res chain seq x y z
N MET A 1 12.91 2.01 7.26
CA MET A 1 13.37 0.62 7.06
C MET A 1 12.33 -0.08 6.19
N VAL A 2 12.73 -0.69 5.07
CA VAL A 2 11.80 -1.34 4.12
C VAL A 2 11.33 -2.67 4.71
N LEU A 3 10.01 -2.94 4.66
CA LEU A 3 9.43 -4.22 5.12
C LEU A 3 9.92 -5.39 4.24
N ASP A 4 10.34 -6.49 4.88
CA ASP A 4 10.66 -7.75 4.20
C ASP A 4 9.50 -8.75 4.34
N LYS A 5 9.30 -9.57 3.32
CA LYS A 5 8.31 -10.66 3.31
C LYS A 5 8.47 -11.68 4.44
N LYS A 6 9.69 -11.85 4.96
CA LYS A 6 10.02 -12.74 6.09
C LYS A 6 9.70 -12.11 7.43
N ASP A 7 9.42 -10.81 7.48
CA ASP A 7 9.06 -10.15 8.71
C ASP A 7 7.76 -10.74 9.30
N LYS A 8 7.67 -10.69 10.62
CA LYS A 8 6.47 -11.11 11.34
C LYS A 8 5.36 -10.10 11.11
N TRP A 9 4.11 -10.56 11.17
CA TRP A 9 2.94 -9.68 11.09
C TRP A 9 2.97 -8.50 12.05
N LYS A 10 3.58 -8.67 13.23
CA LYS A 10 3.78 -7.59 14.21
C LYS A 10 4.67 -6.46 13.70
N GLU A 11 5.70 -6.77 12.90
CA GLU A 11 6.57 -5.73 12.32
C GLU A 11 5.86 -5.00 11.18
N HIS A 12 5.07 -5.73 10.38
CA HIS A 12 4.19 -5.15 9.36
C HIS A 12 3.17 -4.20 10.00
N GLU A 13 2.49 -4.63 11.07
CA GLU A 13 1.54 -3.82 11.84
C GLU A 13 2.21 -2.55 12.39
N LYS A 14 3.37 -2.70 13.03
CA LYS A 14 4.11 -1.56 13.58
C LYS A 14 4.39 -0.53 12.49
N LYS A 15 4.88 -0.97 11.32
CA LYS A 15 5.26 -0.04 10.26
C LYS A 15 4.06 0.58 9.55
N VAL A 16 2.95 -0.16 9.40
CA VAL A 16 1.67 0.40 8.93
C VAL A 16 1.20 1.54 9.83
N ASN A 17 1.28 1.37 11.15
CA ASN A 17 0.88 2.40 12.10
C ASN A 17 1.80 3.63 12.03
N GLU A 18 3.12 3.41 12.00
CA GLU A 18 4.14 4.46 11.89
C GLU A 18 3.89 5.36 10.67
N GLU A 19 3.83 4.78 9.46
CA GLU A 19 3.60 5.56 8.23
C GLU A 19 2.22 6.23 8.19
N SER A 20 1.21 5.60 8.78
CA SER A 20 -0.13 6.20 8.85
C SER A 20 -0.14 7.44 9.74
N GLU A 21 0.61 7.41 10.85
CA GLU A 21 0.79 8.55 11.75
C GLU A 21 1.57 9.68 11.04
N GLU A 22 2.66 9.35 10.35
CA GLU A 22 3.49 10.30 9.60
C GLU A 22 2.68 11.02 8.50
N LEU A 23 1.87 10.29 7.71
CA LEU A 23 0.99 10.90 6.71
C LEU A 23 -0.06 11.84 7.33
N VAL A 24 -0.64 11.46 8.47
CA VAL A 24 -1.59 12.32 9.18
C VAL A 24 -0.91 13.59 9.68
N GLU A 25 0.32 13.51 10.16
CA GLU A 25 1.11 14.67 10.58
C GLU A 25 1.45 15.57 9.40
N ALA A 26 1.95 15.03 8.29
CA ALA A 26 2.25 15.78 7.08
C ALA A 26 1.02 16.55 6.54
N ILE A 27 -0.16 15.91 6.59
CA ILE A 27 -1.43 16.57 6.22
C ILE A 27 -1.76 17.74 7.15
N LYS A 28 -1.54 17.59 8.46
CA LYS A 28 -1.78 18.67 9.44
C LYS A 28 -0.81 19.84 9.25
N GLU A 29 0.44 19.56 8.90
CA GLU A 29 1.45 20.58 8.61
C GLU A 29 1.15 21.35 7.31
N GLY A 30 0.40 20.77 6.39
CA GLY A 30 0.02 21.39 5.12
C GLY A 30 1.17 21.49 4.10
N ASN A 31 2.29 20.82 4.34
CA ASN A 31 3.43 20.79 3.43
C ASN A 31 3.18 19.75 2.33
N THR A 32 2.86 20.21 1.12
CA THR A 32 2.50 19.34 -0.01
C THR A 32 3.61 18.37 -0.43
N THR A 33 4.89 18.71 -0.24
CA THR A 33 5.99 17.81 -0.56
C THR A 33 6.06 16.68 0.46
N HIS A 34 5.96 17.02 1.75
CA HIS A 34 5.93 16.06 2.85
C HIS A 34 4.72 15.12 2.72
N ILE A 35 3.53 15.67 2.41
CA ILE A 35 2.33 14.86 2.14
C ILE A 35 2.56 13.85 1.00
N ALA A 36 3.24 14.26 -0.07
CA ALA A 36 3.52 13.37 -1.19
C ALA A 36 4.50 12.26 -0.81
N GLU A 37 5.52 12.57 -0.02
CA GLU A 37 6.49 11.61 0.54
C GLU A 37 5.77 10.56 1.39
N GLU A 38 5.06 10.99 2.44
CA GLU A 38 4.38 10.07 3.36
C GLU A 38 3.26 9.26 2.68
N ALA A 39 2.61 9.83 1.65
CA ALA A 39 1.63 9.08 0.86
C ALA A 39 2.29 7.95 0.05
N LEU A 40 3.51 8.17 -0.46
CA LEU A 40 4.28 7.14 -1.16
C LEU A 40 4.82 6.09 -0.19
N ASP A 41 5.21 6.46 1.02
CA ASP A 41 5.66 5.49 2.02
C ASP A 41 4.51 4.60 2.53
N ASN A 42 3.30 5.14 2.68
CA ASN A 42 2.09 4.34 2.91
C ASN A 42 1.81 3.33 1.78
N ILE A 43 2.03 3.74 0.53
CA ILE A 43 1.93 2.84 -0.63
C ILE A 43 3.01 1.75 -0.54
N GLN A 44 4.25 2.11 -0.22
CA GLN A 44 5.36 1.17 -0.08
C GLN A 44 5.07 0.10 0.98
N VAL A 45 4.59 0.51 2.15
CA VAL A 45 4.23 -0.42 3.23
C VAL A 45 3.04 -1.30 2.85
N SER A 46 2.03 -0.74 2.17
CA SER A 46 0.91 -1.52 1.63
C SER A 46 1.38 -2.58 0.64
N ILE A 47 2.37 -2.27 -0.20
CA ILE A 47 2.99 -3.24 -1.13
C ILE A 47 3.72 -4.34 -0.34
N GLY A 48 4.45 -4.00 0.71
CA GLY A 48 5.12 -4.97 1.58
C GLY A 48 4.14 -5.97 2.22
N VAL A 49 2.97 -5.50 2.66
CA VAL A 49 1.89 -6.35 3.17
C VAL A 49 1.36 -7.30 2.08
N LEU A 50 1.11 -6.79 0.87
CA LEU A 50 0.66 -7.61 -0.26
C LEU A 50 1.71 -8.66 -0.67
N ASP A 51 3.00 -8.32 -0.65
CA ASP A 51 4.09 -9.26 -0.95
C ASP A 51 4.17 -10.38 0.10
N LYS A 52 3.98 -10.05 1.39
CA LYS A 52 3.88 -11.05 2.44
C LYS A 52 2.68 -11.99 2.23
N LEU A 53 1.49 -11.45 1.97
CA LEU A 53 0.29 -12.25 1.68
C LEU A 53 0.48 -13.16 0.47
N TYR A 54 1.14 -12.67 -0.58
CA TYR A 54 1.50 -13.47 -1.75
C TYR A 54 2.36 -14.68 -1.37
N HIS A 55 3.40 -14.48 -0.54
CA HIS A 55 4.28 -15.56 -0.07
C HIS A 55 3.58 -16.51 0.93
N GLU A 56 2.51 -16.06 1.58
CA GLU A 56 1.62 -16.90 2.40
C GLU A 56 0.54 -17.63 1.57
N GLY A 57 0.58 -17.52 0.24
CA GLY A 57 -0.25 -18.29 -0.69
C GLY A 57 -1.52 -17.58 -1.17
N MET A 58 -1.70 -16.29 -0.87
CA MET A 58 -2.84 -15.52 -1.34
C MET A 58 -2.72 -15.20 -2.84
N ASN A 59 -3.82 -15.33 -3.58
CA ASN A 59 -3.93 -14.84 -4.95
C ASN A 59 -4.16 -13.32 -4.98
N ILE A 60 -3.08 -12.54 -5.08
CA ILE A 60 -3.15 -11.08 -5.11
C ILE A 60 -3.86 -10.54 -6.35
N GLU A 61 -3.75 -11.21 -7.50
CA GLU A 61 -4.44 -10.78 -8.73
C GLU A 61 -5.96 -10.82 -8.55
N GLU A 62 -6.48 -11.87 -7.92
CA GLU A 62 -7.90 -12.00 -7.59
C GLU A 62 -8.36 -10.97 -6.55
N ALA A 63 -7.52 -10.70 -5.55
CA ALA A 63 -7.79 -9.66 -4.56
C ALA A 63 -7.89 -8.26 -5.23
N ILE A 64 -6.97 -7.93 -6.13
CA ILE A 64 -6.98 -6.69 -6.92
C ILE A 64 -8.23 -6.63 -7.82
N PHE A 65 -8.57 -7.72 -8.52
CA PHE A 65 -9.77 -7.78 -9.35
C PHE A 65 -11.03 -7.50 -8.54
N THR A 66 -11.15 -8.14 -7.38
CA THR A 66 -12.28 -7.94 -6.45
C THR A 66 -12.36 -6.50 -5.95
N HIS A 67 -11.22 -5.90 -5.61
CA HIS A 67 -11.12 -4.50 -5.21
C HIS A 67 -11.56 -3.54 -6.35
N ASN A 68 -11.06 -3.76 -7.57
CA ASN A 68 -11.39 -2.93 -8.72
C ASN A 68 -12.89 -2.97 -9.06
N ARG A 69 -13.50 -4.16 -9.02
CA ARG A 69 -14.96 -4.31 -9.18
C ARG A 69 -15.74 -3.49 -8.14
N LYS A 70 -15.27 -3.49 -6.88
CA LYS A 70 -15.85 -2.69 -5.80
C LYS A 70 -15.72 -1.18 -6.06
N LEU A 71 -14.59 -0.71 -6.60
CA LEU A 71 -14.41 0.70 -6.96
C LEU A 71 -15.34 1.14 -8.08
N VAL A 72 -15.46 0.33 -9.14
CA VAL A 72 -16.41 0.59 -10.25
C VAL A 72 -17.84 0.71 -9.73
N ASN A 73 -18.25 -0.22 -8.85
CA ASN A 73 -19.58 -0.21 -8.24
C ASN A 73 -19.83 1.02 -7.33
N ARG A 74 -18.77 1.65 -6.82
CA ARG A 74 -18.84 2.88 -6.02
C ARG A 74 -18.87 4.16 -6.87
N GLY A 75 -19.03 4.03 -8.18
CA GLY A 75 -19.09 5.16 -9.10
C GLY A 75 -17.73 5.80 -9.36
N TRP A 76 -16.63 5.08 -9.11
CA TRP A 76 -15.30 5.53 -9.51
C TRP A 76 -15.23 5.58 -11.04
N LYS A 77 -15.51 6.75 -11.60
CA LYS A 77 -15.30 7.06 -13.03
C LYS A 77 -13.82 7.38 -13.19
N HIS A 78 -13.11 6.55 -13.94
CA HIS A 78 -11.65 6.58 -14.13
C HIS A 78 -11.07 8.01 -14.15
N LYS A 79 -10.51 8.48 -13.03
CA LYS A 79 -9.79 9.77 -12.94
C LYS A 79 -8.30 9.61 -13.27
N ALA A 80 -7.72 8.48 -12.88
CA ALA A 80 -6.38 7.99 -13.22
C ALA A 80 -6.29 6.50 -12.84
N VAL A 81 -5.35 5.75 -13.40
CA VAL A 81 -5.06 4.35 -13.04
C VAL A 81 -3.70 4.29 -12.36
N VAL A 82 -3.67 3.81 -11.11
CA VAL A 82 -2.41 3.40 -10.47
C VAL A 82 -2.15 1.94 -10.85
N LYS A 83 -1.19 1.69 -11.73
CA LYS A 83 -0.72 0.34 -12.04
C LYS A 83 0.39 -0.02 -11.06
N VAL A 84 0.08 -0.91 -10.11
CA VAL A 84 1.09 -1.56 -9.28
C VAL A 84 1.49 -2.85 -10.00
N GLN A 85 2.75 -2.93 -10.44
CA GLN A 85 3.32 -4.14 -11.03
C GLN A 85 4.37 -4.71 -10.08
N VAL A 86 4.17 -5.98 -9.69
CA VAL A 86 5.18 -6.73 -8.93
C VAL A 86 6.00 -7.53 -9.93
N ASN A 87 7.24 -7.10 -10.13
CA ASN A 87 8.20 -7.84 -10.95
C ASN A 87 9.09 -8.68 -10.02
N LYS A 88 9.17 -9.99 -10.25
CA LYS A 88 10.16 -10.83 -9.56
C LYS A 88 11.55 -10.48 -10.11
N GLY A 89 12.43 -9.99 -9.25
CA GLY A 89 13.87 -10.04 -9.52
C GLY A 89 14.32 -11.50 -9.51
N ASN A 90 15.11 -11.90 -10.50
CA ASN A 90 15.81 -13.18 -10.52
C ASN A 90 16.75 -13.31 -9.32
#